data_AF-A0A5R8ZQ74-F1
#
_entry.id   AF-A0A5R8ZQ74-F1
#
_cell.length_a   1.000
_cell.length_b   1.000
_cell.length_c   1.000
_cell.angle_alpha   90.00
_cell.angle_beta   90.00
_cell.angle_gamma   90.00
#
_symmetry.space_group_name_H-M   'P 1'
#
loop_
_entity.id
_entity.type
_entity.pdbx_description
1 polymer ?
#
loop_
_entity_poly.entity_id
_entity_poly.type
_entity_poly.pdbx_seq_one_letter_code
_entity_poly.pdbx_strand_id
1 'polypeptide(L)'
;MLTPDQEDTLLASLFATAEAMQQQLTPAAGQLMVQDLKGYDEPVLTAALQAVRREGGRFTVASVLKHVEAADGRPAPNEAWAIALQSFDETETVLMTPEIQQAAAAAAPVFDGDKIGARMTFLATYERLVNAARQQAVPATWSLSLGSNAERRALAIEEAQRLGRLPAPAAQLLLEQHALAPITPAGRAIVGLLAGPSNERLLALTTDPQTREALAKESAGAAGVPCDTRERLNDLRKQLRRRDKAKLRLRDRQLRHEREEMAQRRASTLETIKELEETHHA
;
A
#
# COMPACT_ATOMS: atom_id res chain seq x y z
N MET A 1 2.94 22.20 21.78
CA MET A 1 3.94 22.83 22.69
C MET A 1 3.20 23.85 23.53
N LEU A 2 3.26 23.72 24.85
CA LEU A 2 2.56 24.60 25.78
C LEU A 2 3.18 26.01 25.78
N THR A 3 2.35 27.02 25.98
CA THR A 3 2.80 28.38 26.32
C THR A 3 3.17 28.46 27.81
N PRO A 4 3.97 29.44 28.24
CA PRO A 4 4.29 29.62 29.67
C PRO A 4 3.06 29.67 30.57
N ASP A 5 2.01 30.37 30.14
CA ASP A 5 0.73 30.46 30.87
C ASP A 5 0.04 29.07 31.01
N GLN A 6 0.16 28.24 29.97
CA GLN A 6 -0.36 26.86 30.00
C GLN A 6 0.49 25.93 30.87
N GLU A 7 1.80 26.16 30.98
CA GLU A 7 2.66 25.44 31.91
C GLU A 7 2.28 25.72 33.38
N ASP A 8 2.00 26.98 33.71
CA ASP A 8 1.52 27.37 35.05
C ASP A 8 0.13 26.78 35.34
N THR A 9 -0.75 26.77 34.35
CA THR A 9 -2.09 26.17 34.45
C THR A 9 -2.01 24.66 34.64
N LEU A 10 -1.10 24.00 33.93
CA LEU A 10 -0.81 22.57 34.09
C LEU A 10 -0.29 22.29 35.50
N LEU A 11 0.66 23.09 36.00
CA LEU A 11 1.21 22.95 37.34
C LEU A 11 0.12 23.02 38.41
N ALA A 12 -0.76 24.01 38.33
CA ALA A 12 -1.90 24.13 39.23
C ALA A 12 -2.83 22.90 39.16
N SER A 13 -3.07 22.39 37.94
CA SER A 13 -3.89 21.19 37.70
C SER A 13 -3.26 19.92 38.27
N LEU A 14 -1.93 19.81 38.26
CA LEU A 14 -1.19 18.69 38.87
C LEU A 14 -1.34 18.69 40.40
N PHE A 15 -1.19 19.84 41.05
CA PHE A 15 -1.42 19.97 42.50
C PHE A 15 -2.86 19.64 42.88
N ALA A 16 -3.84 20.21 42.17
CA ALA A 16 -5.25 19.93 42.42
C ALA A 16 -5.59 18.44 42.22
N THR A 17 -4.96 17.78 41.24
CA THR A 17 -5.15 16.35 41.01
C THR A 17 -4.54 15.50 42.12
N ALA A 18 -3.32 15.83 42.56
CA ALA A 18 -2.69 15.13 43.68
C ALA A 18 -3.53 15.24 44.95
N GLU A 19 -4.01 16.45 45.27
CA GLU A 19 -4.85 16.71 46.44
C GLU A 19 -6.19 15.95 46.37
N ALA A 20 -6.86 15.98 45.21
CA ALA A 20 -8.10 15.21 44.99
C ALA A 20 -7.90 13.69 45.16
N MET A 21 -6.68 13.19 44.90
CA MET A 21 -6.29 11.79 45.08
C MET A 21 -5.65 11.52 46.45
N GLN A 22 -5.80 12.44 47.42
CA GLN A 22 -5.28 12.34 48.79
C GLN A 22 -3.76 12.13 48.86
N GLN A 23 -3.03 12.70 47.90
CA GLN A 23 -1.59 12.65 47.81
C GLN A 23 -1.01 14.07 47.86
N GLN A 24 0.23 14.19 48.34
CA GLN A 24 0.94 15.47 48.34
C GLN A 24 2.02 15.46 47.27
N LEU A 25 2.10 16.57 46.54
CA LEU A 25 3.14 16.84 45.56
C LEU A 25 4.00 17.98 46.09
N THR A 26 5.32 17.86 45.98
CA THR A 26 6.22 18.97 46.33
C THR A 26 6.32 19.95 45.16
N PRO A 27 6.61 21.24 45.41
CA PRO A 27 6.84 22.24 44.34
C PRO A 27 7.85 21.78 43.28
N ALA A 28 8.99 21.23 43.73
CA ALA A 28 10.03 20.72 42.83
C ALA A 28 9.56 19.52 42.00
N ALA A 29 8.79 18.60 42.60
CA ALA A 29 8.24 17.46 41.87
C ALA A 29 7.23 17.93 40.81
N GLY A 30 6.32 18.85 41.14
CA GLY A 30 5.36 19.39 40.17
C GLY A 30 6.04 20.06 38.97
N GLN A 31 7.11 20.82 39.20
CA GLN A 31 7.90 21.43 38.13
C GLN A 31 8.55 20.38 37.21
N LEU A 32 9.09 19.29 37.76
CA LEU A 32 9.62 18.19 36.96
C LEU A 32 8.52 17.52 36.11
N MET A 33 7.34 17.30 36.70
CA MET A 33 6.20 16.74 35.94
C MET A 33 5.79 17.65 34.79
N VAL A 34 5.80 18.97 34.95
CA VAL A 34 5.54 19.91 33.85
C VAL A 34 6.60 19.79 32.77
N GLN A 35 7.89 19.69 33.12
CA GLN A 35 8.96 19.52 32.14
C GLN A 35 8.81 18.25 31.30
N ASP A 36 8.36 17.16 31.93
CA ASP A 36 8.12 15.88 31.25
C ASP A 36 6.89 15.94 30.34
N LEU A 37 5.88 16.75 30.70
CA LEU A 37 4.58 16.78 30.02
C LEU A 37 4.41 17.93 29.01
N LYS A 38 5.27 18.96 29.02
CA LYS A 38 5.12 20.15 28.16
C LYS A 38 5.17 19.90 26.65
N GLY A 39 5.63 18.71 26.25
CA GLY A 39 5.63 18.27 24.85
C GLY A 39 4.23 17.95 24.31
N TYR A 40 3.25 17.73 25.18
CA TYR A 40 1.88 17.36 24.80
C TYR A 40 0.93 18.55 24.82
N ASP A 41 -0.16 18.45 24.08
CA ASP A 41 -1.16 19.52 24.00
C ASP A 41 -2.05 19.57 25.24
N GLU A 42 -2.45 20.79 25.64
CA GLU A 42 -3.26 21.06 26.84
C GLU A 42 -4.56 20.23 26.93
N PRO A 43 -5.35 20.05 25.85
CA PRO A 43 -6.57 19.24 25.91
C PRO A 43 -6.29 17.78 26.24
N VAL A 44 -5.18 17.23 25.71
CA VAL A 44 -4.77 15.84 25.94
C VAL A 44 -4.33 15.65 27.39
N LEU A 45 -3.54 16.57 27.93
CA LEU A 45 -3.12 16.55 29.34
C LEU A 45 -4.30 16.68 30.28
N THR A 46 -5.25 17.57 29.98
CA THR A 46 -6.47 17.75 30.78
C THR A 46 -7.30 16.47 30.83
N ALA A 47 -7.51 15.83 29.67
CA ALA A 47 -8.22 14.56 29.57
C ALA A 47 -7.48 13.43 30.32
N ALA A 48 -6.16 13.37 30.20
CA ALA A 48 -5.33 12.40 30.90
C ALA A 48 -5.44 12.55 32.43
N LEU A 49 -5.35 13.77 32.97
CA LEU A 49 -5.53 14.02 34.40
C LEU A 49 -6.93 13.64 34.89
N GLN A 50 -7.98 13.90 34.09
CA GLN A 50 -9.33 13.45 34.40
C GLN A 50 -9.43 11.92 34.46
N ALA A 51 -8.80 11.22 33.51
CA ALA A 51 -8.78 9.76 33.47
C ALA A 51 -8.02 9.16 34.66
N VAL A 52 -6.87 9.74 35.04
CA VAL A 52 -6.11 9.33 36.22
C VAL A 52 -6.95 9.44 37.49
N ARG A 53 -7.72 10.53 37.66
CA ARG A 53 -8.62 10.68 38.82
C ARG A 53 -9.74 9.65 38.85
N ARG A 54 -10.26 9.24 37.68
CA ARG A 54 -11.32 8.21 37.58
C ARG A 54 -10.78 6.80 37.82
N GLU A 55 -9.57 6.50 37.33
CA GLU A 55 -8.91 5.20 37.52
C GLU A 55 -8.48 5.00 38.99
N GLY A 56 -8.03 6.07 39.64
CA GLY A 56 -7.53 6.01 41.01
C GLY A 56 -6.09 5.46 41.10
N GLY A 57 -5.65 5.14 42.31
CA GLY A 57 -4.30 4.62 42.58
C GLY A 57 -3.24 5.71 42.83
N ARG A 58 -1.98 5.41 42.54
CA ARG A 58 -0.85 6.31 42.83
C ARG A 58 -0.69 7.36 41.72
N PHE A 59 -0.66 8.63 42.11
CA PHE A 59 -0.42 9.73 41.17
C PHE A 59 1.07 9.81 40.85
N THR A 60 1.42 9.54 39.58
CA THR A 60 2.80 9.54 39.08
C THR A 60 2.83 10.11 37.67
N VAL A 61 4.00 10.54 37.19
CA VAL A 61 4.16 10.92 35.77
C VAL A 61 3.75 9.77 34.86
N ALA A 62 4.13 8.54 35.21
CA ALA A 62 3.77 7.34 34.45
C ALA A 62 2.25 7.12 34.35
N SER A 63 1.46 7.45 35.39
CA SER A 63 0.01 7.32 35.32
C SER A 63 -0.61 8.36 34.37
N VAL A 64 -0.05 9.57 34.31
CA VAL A 64 -0.49 10.58 33.33
C VAL A 64 -0.10 10.17 31.91
N LEU A 65 1.18 9.81 31.70
CA LEU A 65 1.70 9.39 30.39
C LEU A 65 0.93 8.20 29.82
N LYS A 66 0.56 7.22 30.63
CA LYS A 66 -0.29 6.09 30.19
C LYS A 66 -1.54 6.55 29.45
N HIS A 67 -2.24 7.57 29.95
CA HIS A 67 -3.47 8.08 29.34
C HIS A 67 -3.20 9.00 28.14
N VAL A 68 -2.12 9.77 28.19
CA VAL A 68 -1.65 10.57 27.04
C VAL A 68 -1.30 9.67 25.87
N GLU A 69 -0.54 8.60 26.13
CA GLU A 69 -0.11 7.62 25.16
C GLU A 69 -1.28 6.81 24.58
N ALA A 70 -2.30 6.51 25.39
CA ALA A 70 -3.53 5.89 24.88
C ALA A 70 -4.30 6.79 23.91
N ALA A 71 -4.11 8.11 24.00
CA ALA A 71 -4.71 9.09 23.12
C ALA A 71 -3.81 9.46 21.90
N ASP A 72 -2.62 8.86 21.77
CA ASP A 72 -1.66 9.18 20.70
C ASP A 72 -2.12 8.76 19.29
N GLY A 73 -3.21 7.99 19.22
CA GLY A 73 -3.84 7.56 17.97
C GLY A 73 -3.20 6.34 17.32
N ARG A 74 -2.18 5.73 17.94
CA ARG A 74 -1.58 4.47 17.49
C ARG A 74 -2.40 3.28 18.02
N PRO A 75 -2.59 2.23 17.21
CA PRO A 75 -3.33 1.05 17.64
C PRO A 75 -2.56 0.24 18.69
N ALA A 76 -3.27 -0.52 19.52
CA ALA A 76 -2.63 -1.45 20.46
C ALA A 76 -1.86 -2.55 19.69
N PRO A 77 -0.84 -3.21 20.28
CA PRO A 77 0.01 -4.16 19.56
C PRO A 77 -0.75 -5.27 18.80
N ASN A 78 -1.82 -5.79 19.38
CA ASN A 78 -2.65 -6.83 18.73
C ASN A 78 -3.55 -6.28 17.62
N GLU A 79 -4.03 -5.04 17.75
CA GLU A 79 -4.79 -4.35 16.70
C GLU A 79 -3.88 -3.99 15.53
N ALA A 80 -2.68 -3.48 15.84
CA ALA A 80 -1.62 -3.21 14.88
C ALA A 80 -1.25 -4.48 14.08
N TRP A 81 -1.20 -5.64 14.75
CA TRP A 81 -0.99 -6.92 14.09
C TRP A 81 -2.13 -7.29 13.13
N ALA A 82 -3.39 -7.05 13.51
CA ALA A 82 -4.53 -7.31 12.64
C ALA A 82 -4.50 -6.43 11.37
N ILE A 83 -4.02 -5.19 11.48
CA ILE A 83 -3.78 -4.31 10.34
C ILE A 83 -2.63 -4.87 9.48
N ALA A 84 -1.50 -5.21 10.10
CA ALA A 84 -0.32 -5.73 9.41
C ALA A 84 -0.61 -7.04 8.66
N LEU A 85 -1.49 -7.90 9.17
CA LEU A 85 -1.86 -9.16 8.51
C LEU A 85 -2.39 -8.94 7.09
N GLN A 86 -3.12 -7.86 6.86
CA GLN A 86 -3.65 -7.52 5.53
C GLN A 86 -2.51 -7.13 4.58
N SER A 87 -1.42 -6.56 5.10
CA SER A 87 -0.30 -6.09 4.29
C SER A 87 0.59 -7.20 3.72
N PHE A 88 0.46 -8.45 4.20
CA PHE A 88 1.14 -9.60 3.61
C PHE A 88 0.49 -10.08 2.31
N ASP A 89 -0.73 -9.63 2.00
CA ASP A 89 -1.36 -9.81 0.69
C ASP A 89 -1.05 -8.59 -0.20
N GLU A 90 -0.23 -8.78 -1.23
CA GLU A 90 0.16 -7.73 -2.18
C GLU A 90 -1.02 -7.16 -2.99
N THR A 91 -2.18 -7.82 -2.96
CA THR A 91 -3.40 -7.30 -3.59
C THR A 91 -4.13 -6.28 -2.72
N GLU A 92 -3.89 -6.29 -1.41
CA GLU A 92 -4.55 -5.42 -0.45
C GLU A 92 -3.91 -4.04 -0.35
N THR A 93 -4.76 -3.05 -0.09
CA THR A 93 -4.31 -1.68 0.23
C THR A 93 -4.64 -1.38 1.67
N VAL A 94 -3.61 -1.10 2.46
CA VAL A 94 -3.73 -1.08 3.91
C VAL A 94 -3.32 0.28 4.45
N LEU A 95 -4.18 0.84 5.30
CA LEU A 95 -3.89 2.05 6.04
C LEU A 95 -3.04 1.71 7.27
N MET A 96 -1.80 2.18 7.31
CA MET A 96 -0.80 1.81 8.32
C MET A 96 -0.02 3.03 8.83
N THR A 97 0.52 2.91 10.04
CA THR A 97 1.54 3.83 10.54
C THR A 97 2.94 3.36 10.13
N PRO A 98 3.96 4.25 10.13
CA PRO A 98 5.34 3.85 9.84
C PRO A 98 5.86 2.73 10.75
N GLU A 99 5.43 2.69 12.01
CA GLU A 99 5.81 1.66 12.97
C GLU A 99 5.22 0.30 12.60
N ILE A 100 3.95 0.26 12.17
CA ILE A 100 3.30 -0.97 11.67
C ILE A 100 4.03 -1.47 10.43
N GLN A 101 4.34 -0.57 9.49
CA GLN A 101 5.01 -0.94 8.24
C GLN A 101 6.39 -1.56 8.48
N GLN A 102 7.21 -0.95 9.34
CA GLN A 102 8.53 -1.47 9.68
C GLN A 102 8.46 -2.78 10.47
N ALA A 103 7.51 -2.91 11.39
CA ALA A 103 7.30 -4.15 12.14
C ALA A 103 6.80 -5.29 11.24
N ALA A 104 5.93 -4.99 10.28
CA ALA A 104 5.46 -5.96 9.28
C ALA A 104 6.62 -6.44 8.39
N ALA A 105 7.47 -5.52 7.92
CA ALA A 105 8.65 -5.85 7.14
C ALA A 105 9.63 -6.76 7.90
N ALA A 106 9.81 -6.54 9.21
CA ALA A 106 10.64 -7.40 10.05
C ALA A 106 10.05 -8.82 10.24
N ALA A 107 8.72 -8.94 10.26
CA ALA A 107 8.01 -10.21 10.40
C ALA A 107 7.83 -10.97 9.07
N ALA A 108 7.92 -10.30 7.92
CA ALA A 108 7.66 -10.89 6.61
C ALA A 108 8.49 -12.16 6.31
N PRO A 109 9.81 -12.23 6.60
CA PRO A 109 10.61 -13.41 6.26
C PRO A 109 10.21 -14.70 6.99
N VAL A 110 9.53 -14.59 8.14
CA VAL A 110 9.10 -15.73 8.97
C VAL A 110 7.62 -16.05 8.80
N PHE A 111 6.84 -15.17 8.16
CA PHE A 111 5.39 -15.26 8.11
C PHE A 111 4.85 -16.54 7.45
N ASP A 112 5.46 -16.98 6.35
CA ASP A 112 5.00 -18.15 5.60
C ASP A 112 5.30 -19.48 6.31
N GLY A 113 6.30 -19.51 7.18
CA GLY A 113 6.71 -20.70 7.92
C GLY A 113 6.12 -20.80 9.32
N ASP A 114 6.26 -19.74 10.11
CA ASP A 114 5.83 -19.68 11.51
C ASP A 114 5.07 -18.39 11.79
N LYS A 115 3.74 -18.47 11.71
CA LYS A 115 2.84 -17.33 11.99
C LYS A 115 2.92 -16.85 13.44
N ILE A 116 3.24 -17.74 14.39
CA ILE A 116 3.37 -17.36 15.80
C ILE A 116 4.69 -16.61 15.98
N GLY A 117 5.79 -17.14 15.44
CA GLY A 117 7.10 -16.48 15.41
C GLY A 117 7.07 -15.12 14.70
N ALA A 118 6.36 -15.02 13.58
CA ALA A 118 6.14 -13.77 12.87
C ALA A 118 5.37 -12.76 13.72
N ARG A 119 4.28 -13.19 14.38
CA ARG A 119 3.55 -12.33 15.32
C ARG A 119 4.43 -11.87 16.48
N MET A 120 5.23 -12.75 17.07
CA MET A 120 6.14 -12.37 18.17
C MET A 120 7.19 -11.34 17.70
N THR A 121 7.76 -11.57 16.51
CA THR A 121 8.72 -10.64 15.89
C THR A 121 8.08 -9.28 15.61
N PHE A 122 6.86 -9.29 15.09
CA PHE A 122 6.08 -8.07 14.86
C PHE A 122 5.85 -7.31 16.16
N LEU A 123 5.27 -7.95 17.18
CA LEU A 123 4.92 -7.30 18.45
C LEU A 123 6.15 -6.67 19.12
N ALA A 124 7.25 -7.43 19.23
CA ALA A 124 8.48 -6.93 19.82
C ALA A 124 9.06 -5.74 19.05
N THR A 125 9.00 -5.77 17.72
CA THR A 125 9.49 -4.68 16.87
C THR A 125 8.60 -3.45 16.96
N TYR A 126 7.28 -3.65 16.90
CA TYR A 126 6.29 -2.59 16.97
C TYR A 126 6.38 -1.83 18.30
N GLU A 127 6.38 -2.55 19.43
CA GLU A 127 6.49 -1.93 20.76
C GLU A 127 7.77 -1.11 20.90
N ARG A 128 8.91 -1.63 20.41
CA ARG A 128 10.18 -0.89 20.40
C ARG A 128 10.11 0.40 19.56
N LEU A 129 9.48 0.34 18.39
CA LEU A 129 9.34 1.50 17.50
C LEU A 129 8.40 2.55 18.07
N VAL A 130 7.27 2.13 18.65
CA VAL A 130 6.32 3.03 19.31
C VAL A 130 6.96 3.72 20.50
N ASN A 131 7.70 2.98 21.34
CA ASN A 131 8.42 3.55 22.48
C ASN A 131 9.47 4.58 22.02
N ALA A 132 10.22 4.29 20.96
CA ALA A 132 11.19 5.23 20.41
C ALA A 132 10.50 6.50 19.85
N ALA A 133 9.39 6.35 19.14
CA ALA A 133 8.62 7.47 18.61
C ALA A 133 8.06 8.36 19.74
N ARG A 134 7.58 7.75 20.82
CA ARG A 134 7.08 8.47 22.01
C ARG A 134 8.17 9.23 22.73
N GLN A 135 9.35 8.62 22.91
CA GLN A 135 10.51 9.29 23.51
C GLN A 135 10.97 10.50 22.70
N GLN A 136 10.78 10.47 21.38
CA GLN A 136 11.11 11.57 20.47
C GLN A 136 9.93 12.54 20.25
N ALA A 137 8.80 12.33 20.92
CA ALA A 137 7.56 13.09 20.74
C ALA A 137 7.08 13.17 19.27
N VAL A 138 7.31 12.11 18.50
CA VAL A 138 6.89 12.04 17.09
C VAL A 138 5.39 11.72 17.02
N PRO A 139 4.57 12.60 16.41
CA PRO A 139 3.14 12.37 16.29
C PRO A 139 2.84 11.15 15.41
N ALA A 140 1.75 10.43 15.72
CA ALA A 140 1.31 9.32 14.89
C ALA A 140 0.86 9.82 13.52
N THR A 141 1.43 9.24 12.46
CA THR A 141 1.04 9.54 11.08
C THR A 141 0.50 8.28 10.43
N TRP A 142 -0.55 8.44 9.64
CA TRP A 142 -1.19 7.36 8.91
C TRP A 142 -0.95 7.53 7.42
N SER A 143 -0.62 6.44 6.75
CA SER A 143 -0.32 6.41 5.32
C SER A 143 -0.85 5.12 4.69
N LEU A 144 -1.12 5.15 3.40
CA LEU A 144 -1.60 3.96 2.67
C LEU A 144 -0.42 3.21 2.06
N SER A 145 -0.35 1.91 2.33
CA SER A 145 0.44 0.97 1.55
C SER A 145 -0.38 0.50 0.36
N LEU A 146 0.00 0.90 -0.85
CA LEU A 146 -0.77 0.64 -2.07
C LEU A 146 -0.58 -0.80 -2.56
N GLY A 147 -1.70 -1.52 -2.66
CA GLY A 147 -1.76 -2.85 -3.26
C GLY A 147 -1.91 -2.82 -4.78
N SER A 148 -1.84 -4.01 -5.38
CA SER A 148 -1.97 -4.22 -6.82
C SER A 148 -3.42 -4.17 -7.33
N ASN A 149 -4.42 -4.48 -6.49
CA ASN A 149 -5.82 -4.46 -6.89
C ASN A 149 -6.41 -3.04 -6.83
N ALA A 150 -6.86 -2.54 -7.98
CA ALA A 150 -7.35 -1.16 -8.09
C ALA A 150 -8.75 -0.94 -7.46
N GLU A 151 -9.62 -1.95 -7.43
CA GLU A 151 -10.91 -1.85 -6.74
C GLU A 151 -10.71 -1.80 -5.23
N ARG A 152 -9.85 -2.69 -4.70
CA ARG A 152 -9.51 -2.70 -3.25
C ARG A 152 -8.78 -1.42 -2.83
N ARG A 153 -7.93 -0.86 -3.70
CA ARG A 153 -7.34 0.47 -3.48
C ARG A 153 -8.38 1.56 -3.27
N ALA A 154 -9.38 1.65 -4.15
CA ALA A 154 -10.41 2.69 -4.06
C ALA A 154 -11.17 2.59 -2.73
N LEU A 155 -11.60 1.38 -2.35
CA LEU A 155 -12.27 1.13 -1.07
C LEU A 155 -11.40 1.51 0.14
N ALA A 156 -10.11 1.18 0.12
CA ALA A 156 -9.20 1.52 1.20
C ALA A 156 -8.97 3.04 1.34
N ILE A 157 -8.91 3.76 0.21
CA ILE A 157 -8.78 5.23 0.21
C ILE A 157 -10.04 5.89 0.79
N GLU A 158 -11.23 5.44 0.35
CA GLU A 158 -12.51 5.92 0.86
C GLU A 158 -12.66 5.66 2.36
N GLU A 159 -12.27 4.47 2.83
CA GLU A 159 -12.31 4.12 4.25
C GLU A 159 -11.32 4.96 5.08
N ALA A 160 -10.11 5.20 4.57
CA ALA A 160 -9.14 6.07 5.23
C ALA A 160 -9.64 7.51 5.37
N GLN A 161 -10.37 8.01 4.38
CA GLN A 161 -11.05 9.30 4.43
C GLN A 161 -12.19 9.29 5.46
N ARG A 162 -13.02 8.25 5.47
CA ARG A 162 -14.15 8.10 6.42
C ARG A 162 -13.68 8.08 7.87
N LEU A 163 -12.54 7.44 8.14
CA LEU A 163 -11.92 7.39 9.47
C LEU A 163 -11.18 8.69 9.85
N GLY A 164 -11.12 9.68 8.96
CA GLY A 164 -10.40 10.94 9.19
C GLY A 164 -8.89 10.78 9.28
N ARG A 165 -8.34 9.66 8.79
CA ARG A 165 -6.90 9.36 8.80
C ARG A 165 -6.19 9.85 7.54
N LEU A 166 -6.96 10.18 6.51
CA LEU A 166 -6.50 10.79 5.26
C LEU A 166 -7.34 12.05 4.97
N PRO A 167 -6.72 13.24 4.82
CA PRO A 167 -7.45 14.45 4.48
C PRO A 167 -8.18 14.33 3.14
N ALA A 168 -9.40 14.87 3.04
CA ALA A 168 -10.23 14.76 1.84
C ALA A 168 -9.53 15.20 0.54
N PRO A 169 -8.74 16.30 0.49
CA PRO A 169 -8.01 16.66 -0.72
C PRO A 169 -6.97 15.62 -1.15
N ALA A 170 -6.29 15.00 -0.19
CA ALA A 170 -5.29 13.96 -0.46
C ALA A 170 -5.96 12.65 -0.92
N ALA A 171 -7.09 12.28 -0.29
CA ALA A 171 -7.88 11.12 -0.69
C ALA A 171 -8.39 11.25 -2.13
N GLN A 172 -8.92 12.42 -2.49
CA GLN A 172 -9.45 12.67 -3.83
C GLN A 172 -8.36 12.58 -4.89
N LEU A 173 -7.18 13.16 -4.63
CA LEU A 173 -6.02 13.02 -5.53
C LEU A 173 -5.59 11.56 -5.71
N LEU A 174 -5.56 10.78 -4.63
CA LEU A 174 -5.20 9.36 -4.70
C LEU A 174 -6.25 8.53 -5.47
N LEU A 175 -7.53 8.85 -5.33
CA LEU A 175 -8.60 8.23 -6.13
C LEU A 175 -8.43 8.57 -7.61
N GLU A 176 -8.18 9.84 -7.95
CA GLU A 176 -7.96 10.25 -9.34
C GLU A 176 -6.74 9.57 -9.98
N GLN A 177 -5.68 9.35 -9.21
CA GLN A 177 -4.44 8.74 -9.69
C GLN A 177 -4.50 7.21 -9.80
N HIS A 178 -5.25 6.55 -8.90
CA HIS A 178 -5.13 5.10 -8.71
C HIS A 178 -6.42 4.31 -8.82
N ALA A 179 -7.58 4.96 -8.84
CA ALA A 179 -8.85 4.30 -9.13
C ALA A 179 -8.93 3.96 -10.62
N LEU A 180 -9.60 2.84 -10.93
CA LEU A 180 -9.94 2.52 -12.31
C LEU A 180 -10.87 3.60 -12.85
N ALA A 181 -10.51 4.19 -13.99
CA ALA A 181 -11.46 5.01 -14.73
C ALA A 181 -12.71 4.16 -15.01
N PRO A 182 -13.93 4.74 -14.86
CA PRO A 182 -15.15 4.01 -15.17
C PRO A 182 -15.08 3.51 -16.61
N ILE A 183 -15.54 2.27 -16.84
CA ILE A 183 -15.53 1.67 -18.18
C ILE A 183 -16.30 2.60 -19.12
N THR A 184 -15.59 3.19 -20.07
CA THR A 184 -16.18 4.12 -21.02
C THR A 184 -17.11 3.39 -22.00
N PRO A 185 -18.10 4.07 -22.61
CA PRO A 185 -18.89 3.48 -23.69
C PRO A 185 -18.02 2.90 -24.81
N ALA A 186 -16.91 3.57 -25.15
CA ALA A 186 -15.92 3.07 -26.10
C ALA A 186 -15.21 1.79 -25.62
N GLY A 187 -14.84 1.72 -24.33
CA GLY A 187 -14.30 0.51 -23.71
C GLY A 187 -15.26 -0.67 -23.77
N ARG A 188 -16.56 -0.43 -23.51
CA ARG A 188 -17.62 -1.46 -23.66
C ARG A 188 -17.73 -1.95 -25.11
N ALA A 189 -17.68 -1.04 -26.09
CA ALA A 189 -17.72 -1.39 -27.50
C ALA A 189 -16.50 -2.25 -27.93
N ILE A 190 -15.30 -1.92 -27.45
CA ILE A 190 -14.07 -2.68 -27.72
C ILE A 190 -14.16 -4.09 -27.12
N VAL A 191 -14.66 -4.24 -25.88
CA VAL A 191 -14.90 -5.56 -25.26
C VAL A 191 -15.90 -6.37 -26.08
N GLY A 192 -16.97 -5.74 -26.59
CA GLY A 192 -17.93 -6.40 -27.49
C GLY A 192 -17.32 -6.89 -28.80
N LEU A 193 -16.41 -6.12 -29.39
CA LEU A 193 -15.69 -6.51 -30.60
C LEU A 193 -14.72 -7.69 -30.35
N LEU A 194 -14.08 -7.72 -29.17
CA LEU A 194 -13.15 -8.78 -28.76
C LEU A 194 -13.84 -10.08 -28.35
N ALA A 195 -15.03 -10.00 -27.75
CA ALA A 195 -15.80 -11.16 -27.27
C ALA A 195 -16.42 -12.01 -28.40
N GLY A 196 -16.42 -11.51 -29.63
CA GLY A 196 -17.00 -12.19 -30.80
C GLY A 196 -18.53 -12.06 -30.89
N PRO A 197 -19.13 -12.50 -32.01
CA PRO A 197 -20.49 -12.12 -32.43
C PRO A 197 -21.58 -12.98 -31.77
N SER A 198 -21.56 -13.09 -30.44
CA SER A 198 -22.71 -13.62 -29.71
C SER A 198 -23.51 -12.43 -29.15
N ASN A 199 -24.36 -11.85 -30.00
CA ASN A 199 -25.24 -10.71 -29.67
C ASN A 199 -26.03 -10.92 -28.35
N GLU A 200 -26.35 -12.16 -27.99
CA GLU A 200 -27.00 -12.51 -26.72
C GLU A 200 -26.17 -12.16 -25.48
N ARG A 201 -24.85 -12.35 -25.50
CA ARG A 201 -23.97 -11.98 -24.38
C ARG A 201 -23.80 -10.46 -24.27
N LEU A 202 -23.80 -9.75 -25.41
CA LEU A 202 -23.71 -8.30 -25.45
C LEU A 202 -24.98 -7.62 -24.91
N LEU A 203 -26.16 -8.15 -25.24
CA LEU A 203 -27.44 -7.70 -24.71
C LEU A 203 -27.59 -7.94 -23.19
N ALA A 204 -26.91 -8.96 -22.65
CA ALA A 204 -26.89 -9.27 -21.22
C ALA A 204 -25.92 -8.38 -20.41
N LEU A 205 -24.89 -7.83 -21.06
CA LEU A 205 -23.84 -7.00 -20.44
C LEU A 205 -24.10 -5.49 -20.57
N THR A 206 -25.13 -5.08 -21.33
CA THR A 206 -25.52 -3.67 -21.47
C THR A 206 -26.86 -3.37 -20.81
N THR A 207 -26.86 -2.39 -19.90
CA THR A 207 -28.05 -1.87 -19.21
C THR A 207 -28.58 -0.58 -19.83
N ASP A 208 -27.86 0.00 -20.80
CA ASP A 208 -28.21 1.27 -21.43
C ASP A 208 -29.25 1.08 -22.56
N PRO A 209 -30.41 1.78 -22.51
CA PRO A 209 -31.49 1.63 -23.49
C PRO A 209 -31.08 1.93 -24.93
N GLN A 210 -30.24 2.94 -25.15
CA GLN A 210 -29.86 3.39 -26.49
C GLN A 210 -28.94 2.39 -27.20
N THR A 211 -27.98 1.80 -26.47
CA THR A 211 -27.14 0.73 -27.03
C THR A 211 -27.92 -0.56 -27.29
N ARG A 212 -28.92 -0.91 -26.46
CA ARG A 212 -29.81 -2.05 -26.74
C ARG A 212 -30.58 -1.88 -28.04
N GLU A 213 -31.12 -0.69 -28.28
CA GLU A 213 -31.87 -0.40 -29.49
C GLU A 213 -30.97 -0.43 -30.74
N ALA A 214 -29.75 0.09 -30.65
CA ALA A 214 -28.76 0.04 -31.73
C ALA A 214 -28.33 -1.41 -32.06
N LEU A 215 -28.05 -2.24 -31.04
CA LEU A 215 -27.68 -3.65 -31.22
C LEU A 215 -28.85 -4.50 -31.73
N ALA A 216 -30.09 -4.22 -31.28
CA ALA A 216 -31.29 -4.86 -31.78
C ALA A 216 -31.51 -4.55 -33.27
N LYS A 217 -31.32 -3.28 -33.68
CA LYS A 217 -31.36 -2.85 -35.08
C LYS A 217 -30.27 -3.51 -35.93
N GLU A 218 -29.07 -3.70 -35.38
CA GLU A 218 -27.97 -4.39 -36.06
C GLU A 218 -28.21 -5.91 -36.18
N SER A 219 -28.88 -6.51 -35.19
CA SER A 219 -29.29 -7.93 -35.22
C SER A 219 -30.48 -8.23 -36.15
N ALA A 220 -31.35 -7.24 -36.37
CA ALA A 220 -32.56 -7.35 -37.18
C ALA A 220 -32.36 -6.87 -38.63
N GLY A 221 -31.35 -6.05 -38.88
CA GLY A 221 -31.07 -5.44 -40.19
C GLY A 221 -29.73 -5.89 -40.74
N ALA A 222 -29.78 -6.55 -41.90
CA ALA A 222 -28.62 -6.94 -42.69
C ALA A 222 -27.64 -5.79 -42.94
N ALA A 223 -26.57 -5.71 -42.15
CA ALA A 223 -25.28 -5.24 -42.62
C ALA A 223 -24.35 -6.45 -42.70
N GLY A 224 -24.62 -7.31 -43.68
CA GLY A 224 -23.55 -8.14 -44.20
C GLY A 224 -22.44 -7.19 -44.61
N VAL A 225 -21.34 -7.17 -43.84
CA VAL A 225 -20.10 -6.48 -44.18
C VAL A 225 -19.90 -6.69 -45.69
N PRO A 226 -19.90 -5.61 -46.53
CA PRO A 226 -19.78 -5.75 -47.97
C PRO A 226 -18.68 -6.78 -48.27
N CYS A 227 -18.93 -7.76 -49.13
CA CYS A 227 -18.00 -8.89 -49.28
C CYS A 227 -16.56 -8.41 -49.56
N ASP A 228 -16.43 -7.26 -50.23
CA ASP A 228 -15.20 -6.51 -50.47
C ASP A 228 -14.44 -6.14 -49.18
N THR A 229 -15.11 -5.63 -48.15
CA THR A 229 -14.48 -5.32 -46.85
C THR A 229 -14.02 -6.56 -46.08
N ARG A 230 -14.75 -7.67 -46.16
CA ARG A 230 -14.37 -8.94 -45.51
C ARG A 230 -13.20 -9.60 -46.23
N GLU A 231 -13.15 -9.52 -47.55
CA GLU A 231 -12.03 -9.96 -48.37
C GLU A 231 -10.78 -9.11 -48.12
N ARG A 232 -10.90 -7.78 -48.08
CA ARG A 232 -9.78 -6.87 -47.72
C ARG A 232 -9.20 -7.16 -46.34
N LEU A 233 -10.04 -7.41 -45.34
CA LEU A 233 -9.57 -7.77 -43.99
C LEU A 233 -8.85 -9.13 -43.97
N ASN A 234 -9.36 -10.12 -44.72
CA ASN A 234 -8.71 -11.41 -44.86
C ASN A 234 -7.35 -11.29 -45.57
N ASP A 235 -7.24 -10.46 -46.59
CA ASP A 235 -6.00 -10.25 -47.31
C ASP A 235 -4.97 -9.46 -46.49
N LEU A 236 -5.41 -8.45 -45.74
CA LEU A 236 -4.56 -7.75 -44.79
C LEU A 236 -4.03 -8.70 -43.69
N ARG A 237 -4.89 -9.58 -43.18
CA ARG A 237 -4.50 -10.62 -42.20
C ARG A 237 -3.49 -11.62 -42.78
N LYS A 238 -3.63 -12.01 -44.06
CA LYS A 238 -2.64 -12.86 -44.76
C LYS A 238 -1.32 -12.12 -44.94
N GLN A 239 -1.34 -10.83 -45.29
CA GLN A 239 -0.15 -10.00 -45.44
C GLN A 239 0.63 -9.85 -44.12
N LEU A 240 -0.06 -9.58 -43.02
CA LEU A 240 0.56 -9.48 -41.69
C LEU A 240 1.21 -10.81 -41.29
N ARG A 241 0.51 -11.94 -41.46
CA ARG A 241 1.08 -13.28 -41.20
C ARG A 241 2.33 -13.57 -42.03
N ARG A 242 2.35 -13.16 -43.30
CA ARG A 242 3.52 -13.30 -44.18
C ARG A 242 4.69 -12.45 -43.68
N ARG A 243 4.42 -11.21 -43.28
CA ARG A 243 5.43 -10.28 -42.73
C ARG A 243 6.03 -10.81 -41.44
N ASP A 244 5.21 -11.32 -40.53
CA ASP A 244 5.67 -11.86 -39.25
C ASP A 244 6.50 -13.13 -39.45
N LYS A 245 6.07 -14.01 -40.36
CA LYS A 245 6.86 -15.21 -40.74
C LYS A 245 8.18 -14.84 -41.39
N ALA A 246 8.24 -13.76 -42.18
CA ALA A 246 9.48 -13.25 -42.76
C ALA A 246 10.42 -12.67 -41.70
N LYS A 247 9.90 -11.90 -40.73
CA LYS A 247 10.67 -11.40 -39.58
C LYS A 247 11.25 -12.54 -38.75
N LEU A 248 10.45 -13.57 -38.47
CA LEU A 248 10.90 -14.75 -37.73
C LEU A 248 12.05 -15.47 -38.46
N ARG A 249 11.93 -15.66 -39.78
CA ARG A 249 12.99 -16.25 -40.61
C ARG A 249 14.28 -15.43 -40.62
N LEU A 250 14.17 -14.10 -40.62
CA LEU A 250 15.33 -13.21 -40.56
C LEU A 250 16.05 -13.36 -39.21
N ARG A 251 15.28 -13.38 -38.12
CA ARG A 251 15.81 -13.60 -36.76
C ARG A 251 16.46 -14.97 -36.60
N ASP A 252 15.84 -16.02 -37.13
CA ASP A 252 16.42 -17.37 -37.12
C ASP A 252 17.74 -17.45 -37.89
N ARG A 253 17.88 -16.69 -38.99
CA ARG A 253 19.15 -16.59 -39.73
C ARG A 253 20.22 -15.85 -38.92
N GLN A 254 19.87 -14.74 -38.29
CA GLN A 254 20.79 -14.00 -37.41
C GLN A 254 21.29 -14.88 -36.26
N LEU A 255 20.39 -15.59 -35.59
CA LEU A 255 20.76 -16.48 -34.48
C LEU A 255 21.66 -17.65 -34.93
N ARG A 256 21.52 -18.15 -36.17
CA ARG A 256 22.44 -19.16 -36.72
C ARG A 256 23.83 -18.57 -36.95
N HIS A 257 23.90 -17.39 -37.55
CA HIS A 257 25.17 -16.71 -37.79
C HIS A 257 25.89 -16.38 -36.46
N GLU A 258 25.16 -15.89 -35.46
CA GLU A 258 25.70 -15.63 -34.12
C GLU A 258 26.21 -16.92 -33.45
N ARG A 259 25.49 -18.04 -33.60
CA ARG A 259 25.94 -19.34 -33.07
C ARG A 259 27.18 -19.87 -33.76
N GLU A 260 27.28 -19.73 -35.08
CA GLU A 260 28.45 -20.11 -35.86
C GLU A 260 29.67 -19.25 -35.47
N GLU A 261 29.49 -17.95 -35.32
CA GLU A 261 30.54 -17.02 -34.89
C GLU A 261 31.01 -17.32 -33.45
N MET A 262 30.07 -17.61 -32.53
CA MET A 262 30.39 -18.01 -31.17
C MET A 262 31.11 -19.37 -31.11
N ALA A 263 30.76 -20.31 -32.00
CA ALA A 263 31.45 -21.59 -32.10
C ALA A 263 32.89 -21.44 -32.64
N GLN A 264 33.08 -20.58 -33.64
CA GLN A 264 34.42 -20.24 -34.17
C GLN A 264 35.29 -19.57 -33.11
N ARG A 265 34.75 -18.60 -32.37
CA ARG A 265 35.46 -17.97 -31.24
C ARG A 265 35.85 -18.96 -30.15
N ARG A 266 34.95 -19.90 -29.83
CA ARG A 266 35.26 -20.98 -28.86
C ARG A 266 36.38 -21.87 -29.37
N ALA A 267 36.34 -22.27 -30.64
CA ALA A 267 37.38 -23.10 -31.25
C ALA A 267 38.74 -22.38 -31.23
N SER A 268 38.80 -21.11 -31.64
CA SER A 268 40.04 -20.34 -31.62
C SER A 268 40.60 -20.16 -30.20
N THR A 269 39.74 -19.92 -29.20
CA THR A 269 40.20 -19.83 -27.81
C THR A 269 40.76 -21.15 -27.29
N LEU A 270 40.18 -22.29 -27.68
CA LEU A 270 40.67 -23.61 -27.29
C LEU A 270 42.02 -23.92 -27.96
N GLU A 271 42.21 -23.52 -29.21
CA GLU A 271 43.51 -23.62 -29.89
C GLU A 271 44.56 -22.77 -29.18
N THR A 272 44.26 -21.51 -28.83
CA THR A 272 45.19 -20.65 -28.08
C THR A 272 45.53 -21.24 -26.70
N ILE A 273 44.55 -21.83 -25.99
CA ILE A 273 44.82 -22.50 -24.70
C ILE A 273 45.77 -23.67 -24.90
N LYS A 274 45.56 -24.49 -25.93
CA LYS A 274 46.41 -25.64 -26.24
C LYS A 274 47.84 -25.21 -26.61
N GLU A 275 48.01 -24.16 -27.40
CA GLU A 275 49.32 -23.59 -27.73
C GLU A 275 50.05 -23.08 -26.48
N LEU A 276 49.33 -22.44 -25.55
CA LEU A 276 49.91 -22.01 -24.27
C LEU A 276 50.34 -23.19 -23.39
N GLU A 277 49.57 -24.28 -23.35
CA GLU A 277 49.93 -25.50 -22.61
C GLU A 277 51.17 -26.20 -23.19
N GLU A 278 51.31 -26.23 -24.52
CA GLU A 278 52.47 -26.80 -25.23
C GLU A 278 53.74 -25.96 -25.02
N THR A 279 53.65 -24.62 -25.00
CA THR A 279 54.79 -23.75 -24.66
C THR A 279 55.25 -23.83 -23.20
N HIS A 280 54.40 -24.34 -22.30
CA HIS A 280 54.75 -24.49 -20.89
C HIS A 280 55.41 -25.85 -20.56
N HIS A 281 55.41 -26.79 -21.52
CA HIS A 281 56.00 -28.14 -21.38
C HIS A 281 57.29 -28.33 -22.20
N ALA A 282 57.83 -27.27 -22.82
CA ALA A 282 59.13 -27.23 -23.50
C ALA A 282 60.14 -26.42 -22.68
#